data_AF-A0A1H9FER9-F1
#
_entry.id   AF-A0A1H9FER9-F1
#
_cell.length_a   1.000
_cell.length_b   1.000
_cell.length_c   1.000
_cell.angle_alpha   90.00
_cell.angle_beta   90.00
_cell.angle_gamma   90.00
#
_symmetry.space_group_name_H-M   'P 1'
#
loop_
_entity.id
_entity.type
_entity.pdbx_description
1 polymer ?
#
loop_
_entity_poly.entity_id
_entity_poly.type
_entity_poly.pdbx_seq_one_letter_code
_entity_poly.pdbx_strand_id
1 'polypeptide(L)'
;MKKLLALAVAAVMATGLFALDLGGIKGTWQDKNWDADWTFSADGKIVLTKTSTGEEVYTFKDGTVQNFKVKADTSGVSISFDCKDTERSYTFKKGIALNADLDMVIDPDWTTKDYETVIKLKK
;
A
#
# COMPACT_ATOMS: atom_id res chain seq x y z
N MET A 1 37.11 -16.83 -9.62
CA MET A 1 36.87 -15.37 -9.65
C MET A 1 36.39 -14.96 -11.03
N LYS A 2 35.11 -14.61 -11.18
CA LYS A 2 34.55 -13.92 -12.34
C LYS A 2 33.49 -12.96 -11.80
N LYS A 3 33.63 -11.71 -12.24
CA LYS A 3 33.08 -10.50 -11.63
C LYS A 3 31.62 -10.29 -12.08
N LEU A 4 30.82 -9.81 -11.13
CA LEU A 4 29.75 -8.79 -11.21
C LEU A 4 29.11 -8.55 -12.58
N LEU A 5 27.78 -8.62 -12.62
CA LEU A 5 26.93 -7.62 -13.26
C LEU A 5 25.63 -7.55 -12.47
N ALA A 6 25.56 -6.60 -11.54
CA ALA A 6 24.33 -6.14 -10.94
C ALA A 6 23.54 -5.38 -12.02
N LEU A 7 22.37 -5.88 -12.41
CA LEU A 7 21.39 -5.11 -13.16
C LEU A 7 20.54 -4.33 -12.16
N ALA A 8 21.02 -3.16 -11.76
CA ALA A 8 20.15 -2.13 -11.22
C ALA A 8 19.39 -1.51 -12.40
N VAL A 9 18.18 -1.98 -12.65
CA VAL A 9 17.26 -1.32 -13.58
C VAL A 9 16.43 -0.32 -12.76
N ALA A 10 17.03 0.83 -12.45
CA ALA A 10 16.26 1.98 -11.98
C ALA A 10 15.56 2.60 -13.20
N ALA A 11 14.43 2.01 -13.60
CA ALA A 11 13.54 2.63 -14.56
C ALA A 11 12.82 3.79 -13.86
N VAL A 12 13.37 5.00 -13.98
CA VAL A 12 12.63 6.23 -13.65
C VAL A 12 11.61 6.46 -14.76
N MET A 13 10.48 5.75 -14.66
CA MET A 13 9.32 5.95 -15.51
C MET A 13 8.64 7.24 -15.07
N ALA A 14 8.42 8.15 -16.02
CA ALA A 14 7.75 9.43 -15.84
C ALA A 14 6.53 9.32 -14.90
N THR A 15 6.61 9.99 -13.75
CA THR A 15 5.49 10.09 -12.82
C THR A 15 4.50 11.13 -13.37
N GLY A 16 3.52 10.68 -14.13
CA GLY A 16 2.28 11.45 -14.27
C GLY A 16 1.73 11.76 -12.87
N LEU A 17 1.10 12.93 -12.68
CA LEU A 17 0.42 13.30 -11.44
C LEU A 17 -0.80 12.40 -11.24
N PHE A 18 -0.56 11.18 -10.77
CA PHE A 18 -1.59 10.28 -10.27
C PHE A 18 -1.76 10.50 -8.78
N ALA A 19 -2.96 10.87 -8.38
CA ALA A 19 -3.32 11.11 -6.99
C ALA A 19 -4.65 10.42 -6.70
N LEU A 20 -4.63 9.42 -5.82
CA LEU A 20 -5.84 8.81 -5.29
C LEU A 20 -6.42 9.69 -4.18
N ASP A 21 -7.74 9.81 -4.13
CA ASP A 21 -8.39 10.33 -2.93
C ASP A 21 -8.33 9.27 -1.83
N LEU A 22 -7.36 9.37 -0.93
CA LEU A 22 -7.21 8.43 0.18
C LEU A 22 -8.19 8.71 1.33
N GLY A 23 -9.10 9.68 1.17
CA GLY A 23 -9.99 10.17 2.20
C GLY A 23 -9.20 10.61 3.44
N GLY A 24 -9.54 10.00 4.58
CA GLY A 24 -8.91 10.25 5.89
C GLY A 24 -7.69 9.37 6.21
N ILE A 25 -7.28 8.49 5.29
CA ILE A 25 -6.14 7.58 5.50
C ILE A 25 -4.87 8.24 5.00
N LYS A 26 -4.11 8.84 5.93
CA LYS A 26 -2.82 9.50 5.67
C LYS A 26 -1.85 9.19 6.79
N GLY A 27 -0.63 8.79 6.45
CA GLY A 27 0.40 8.36 7.40
C GLY A 27 1.11 7.07 6.97
N THR A 28 1.91 6.51 7.87
CA THR A 28 2.63 5.26 7.64
C THR A 28 2.24 4.23 8.68
N TRP A 29 1.93 3.00 8.24
CA TRP A 29 1.62 1.88 9.12
C TRP A 29 2.54 0.70 8.84
N GLN A 30 3.00 0.06 9.90
CA GLN A 30 3.91 -1.07 9.82
C GLN A 30 3.14 -2.40 9.84
N ASP A 31 3.36 -3.21 8.80
CA ASP A 31 3.10 -4.63 8.81
C ASP A 31 4.35 -5.39 9.32
N LYS A 32 4.29 -5.81 10.58
CA LYS A 32 5.39 -6.56 11.20
C LYS A 32 5.58 -7.96 10.63
N ASN A 33 4.53 -8.58 10.07
CA ASN A 33 4.63 -9.94 9.55
C ASN A 33 5.44 -9.99 8.25
N TRP A 34 5.45 -8.89 7.50
CA TRP A 34 6.12 -8.77 6.20
C TRP A 34 7.36 -7.87 6.20
N ASP A 35 7.77 -7.34 7.37
CA ASP A 35 8.84 -6.33 7.46
C ASP A 35 8.58 -5.17 6.48
N ALA A 36 7.35 -4.65 6.48
CA ALA A 36 6.89 -3.69 5.49
C ALA A 36 6.18 -2.49 6.11
N ASP A 37 6.42 -1.32 5.55
CA ASP A 37 5.74 -0.07 5.88
C ASP A 37 4.85 0.35 4.70
N TRP A 38 3.56 0.54 4.99
CA TRP A 38 2.56 1.08 4.08
C TRP A 38 2.42 2.59 4.32
N THR A 39 2.78 3.40 3.33
CA THR A 39 2.68 4.87 3.40
C THR A 39 1.58 5.37 2.48
N PHE A 40 0.66 6.14 3.07
CA PHE A 40 -0.46 6.80 2.43
C PHE A 40 -0.22 8.32 2.49
N SER A 41 0.19 8.89 1.38
CA SER A 41 0.65 10.29 1.32
C SER A 41 -0.48 11.27 1.07
N ALA A 42 -0.34 12.50 1.53
CA ALA A 42 -1.35 13.54 1.32
C ALA A 42 -1.55 13.92 -0.16
N ASP A 43 -0.58 13.62 -1.02
CA ASP A 43 -0.65 13.78 -2.47
C ASP A 43 -1.29 12.58 -3.19
N GLY A 44 -1.88 11.63 -2.45
CA GLY A 44 -2.64 10.52 -3.00
C GLY A 44 -1.80 9.31 -3.42
N LYS A 45 -0.51 9.25 -3.03
CA LYS A 45 0.35 8.09 -3.29
C LYS A 45 0.22 7.03 -2.21
N ILE A 46 0.26 5.77 -2.64
CA ILE A 46 0.39 4.60 -1.78
C ILE A 46 1.74 3.95 -2.12
N VAL A 47 2.59 3.77 -1.11
CA VAL A 47 3.93 3.20 -1.27
C VAL A 47 4.16 2.12 -0.22
N LEU A 48 4.69 0.98 -0.66
CA LEU A 48 5.17 -0.09 0.18
C LEU A 48 6.70 -0.06 0.22
N THR A 49 7.27 0.06 1.41
CA THR A 49 8.73 -0.01 1.61
C THR A 49 9.09 -1.10 2.60
N LYS A 50 10.29 -1.66 2.51
CA LYS A 50 10.79 -2.60 3.51
C LYS A 50 11.18 -1.87 4.79
N THR A 51 10.63 -2.24 5.95
CA THR A 51 10.86 -1.49 7.19
C THR A 51 12.32 -1.51 7.62
N SER A 52 13.02 -2.64 7.46
CA SER A 52 14.42 -2.79 7.86
C SER A 52 15.43 -1.98 7.03
N THR A 53 15.13 -1.69 5.77
CA THR A 53 16.08 -1.04 4.84
C THR A 53 15.60 0.29 4.28
N GLY A 54 14.29 0.57 4.33
CA GLY A 54 13.66 1.71 3.66
C GLY A 54 13.57 1.57 2.14
N GLU A 55 13.94 0.40 1.59
CA GLU A 55 13.88 0.13 0.16
C GLU A 55 12.42 0.12 -0.33
N GLU A 56 12.14 0.80 -1.44
CA GLU A 56 10.82 0.76 -2.07
C GLU A 56 10.58 -0.63 -2.68
N VAL A 57 9.52 -1.28 -2.22
CA VAL A 57 9.04 -2.57 -2.74
C VAL A 57 8.07 -2.31 -3.89
N TYR A 58 7.13 -1.37 -3.71
CA TYR A 58 6.15 -1.04 -4.73
C TYR A 58 5.53 0.35 -4.53
N THR A 59 5.28 1.05 -5.63
CA THR A 59 4.48 2.29 -5.67
C THR A 59 3.27 2.07 -6.58
N PHE A 60 2.07 2.31 -6.06
CA PHE A 60 0.81 2.15 -6.78
C PHE A 60 0.55 3.35 -7.73
N LYS A 61 0.16 3.09 -8.98
CA LYS A 61 0.14 4.10 -10.08
C LYS A 61 -1.14 4.01 -10.95
N ASP A 62 -1.40 5.06 -11.73
CA ASP A 62 -2.57 5.25 -12.60
C ASP A 62 -2.82 4.15 -13.64
N GLY A 63 -1.78 3.41 -14.02
CA GLY A 63 -1.91 2.30 -14.96
C GLY A 63 -2.22 0.95 -14.31
N THR A 64 -2.07 0.84 -12.98
CA THR A 64 -2.04 -0.46 -12.28
C THR A 64 -3.18 -0.59 -11.29
N VAL A 65 -3.56 0.51 -10.64
CA VAL A 65 -4.70 0.59 -9.73
C VAL A 65 -6.01 0.65 -10.51
N GLN A 66 -6.98 -0.18 -10.12
CA GLN A 66 -8.30 -0.26 -10.71
C GLN A 66 -9.36 -0.35 -9.61
N ASN A 67 -10.61 -0.05 -9.97
CA ASN A 67 -11.78 -0.18 -9.08
C ASN A 67 -11.62 0.53 -7.72
N PHE A 68 -10.85 1.61 -7.68
CA PHE A 68 -10.57 2.36 -6.46
C PHE A 68 -11.87 2.95 -5.89
N LYS A 69 -12.11 2.70 -4.61
CA LYS A 69 -13.29 3.15 -3.88
C LYS A 69 -12.88 3.69 -2.52
N VAL A 70 -13.56 4.75 -2.10
CA VAL A 70 -13.52 5.28 -0.74
C VAL A 70 -14.91 5.14 -0.15
N LYS A 71 -15.00 4.66 1.09
CA LYS A 71 -16.22 4.67 1.88
C LYS A 71 -15.92 5.31 3.23
N ALA A 72 -16.82 6.14 3.70
CA ALA A 72 -16.77 6.73 5.02
C ALA A 72 -18.11 6.52 5.71
N ASP A 73 -18.08 6.09 6.96
CA ASP A 73 -19.26 5.86 7.79
C ASP A 73 -18.98 6.24 9.26
N THR A 74 -19.93 5.97 10.14
CA THR A 74 -19.81 6.28 11.57
C THR A 74 -18.78 5.42 12.31
N SER A 75 -18.18 4.42 11.66
CA SER A 75 -17.10 3.59 12.20
C SER A 75 -15.70 3.99 11.72
N GLY A 76 -15.62 4.79 10.66
CA GLY A 76 -14.35 5.31 10.13
C GLY A 76 -14.33 5.46 8.61
N VAL A 77 -13.13 5.32 8.03
CA VAL A 77 -12.89 5.40 6.58
C VAL A 77 -12.27 4.10 6.10
N SER A 78 -12.72 3.60 4.95
CA SER A 78 -12.07 2.51 4.24
C SER A 78 -11.77 2.90 2.80
N ILE A 79 -10.62 2.45 2.30
CA ILE A 79 -10.31 2.46 0.87
C ILE A 79 -10.17 1.02 0.39
N SER A 80 -10.56 0.77 -0.86
CA SER A 80 -10.34 -0.51 -1.52
C SER A 80 -9.97 -0.31 -2.98
N PHE A 81 -9.09 -1.16 -3.51
CA PHE A 81 -8.69 -1.12 -4.91
C PHE A 81 -8.05 -2.44 -5.34
N ASP A 82 -8.04 -2.66 -6.65
CA ASP A 82 -7.38 -3.80 -7.27
C ASP A 82 -6.08 -3.32 -7.90
N CYS A 83 -5.05 -4.15 -7.90
CA CYS A 83 -3.80 -3.85 -8.59
C CYS A 83 -3.43 -4.99 -9.52
N LYS A 84 -3.49 -4.72 -10.83
CA LYS A 84 -3.24 -5.75 -11.85
C LYS A 84 -1.82 -6.32 -11.80
N ASP A 85 -0.84 -5.49 -11.46
CA ASP A 85 0.58 -5.88 -11.47
C ASP A 85 0.89 -6.85 -10.33
N THR A 86 0.15 -6.72 -9.23
CA THR A 86 0.32 -7.58 -8.07
C THR A 86 -0.73 -8.69 -8.02
N GLU A 87 -1.68 -8.74 -8.96
CA GLU A 87 -2.76 -9.75 -8.99
C GLU A 87 -3.46 -9.87 -7.63
N ARG A 88 -3.79 -8.71 -7.04
CA ARG A 88 -4.34 -8.60 -5.69
C ARG A 88 -5.39 -7.49 -5.60
N SER A 89 -6.39 -7.74 -4.76
CA SER A 89 -7.30 -6.73 -4.24
C SER A 89 -6.89 -6.33 -2.82
N TYR A 90 -6.97 -5.04 -2.52
CA TYR A 90 -6.53 -4.47 -1.26
C TYR A 90 -7.69 -3.73 -0.61
N THR A 91 -7.88 -3.93 0.69
CA THR A 91 -8.79 -3.15 1.52
C THR A 91 -8.06 -2.68 2.78
N PHE A 92 -8.18 -1.38 3.06
CA PHE A 92 -7.67 -0.77 4.29
C PHE A 92 -8.81 -0.07 5.00
N LYS A 93 -8.99 -0.32 6.30
CA LYS A 93 -9.98 0.35 7.14
C LYS A 93 -9.29 1.03 8.32
N LYS A 94 -9.57 2.33 8.48
CA LYS A 94 -9.12 3.15 9.60
C LYS A 94 -10.31 3.50 10.49
N GLY A 95 -10.19 3.23 11.78
CA GLY A 95 -11.14 3.73 12.78
C GLY A 95 -11.11 5.26 12.93
N ILE A 96 -12.08 5.80 13.67
CA ILE A 96 -12.24 7.26 13.86
C ILE A 96 -11.14 7.88 14.73
N ALA A 97 -10.47 7.07 15.56
CA ALA A 97 -9.40 7.56 16.43
C ALA A 97 -8.24 8.14 15.60
N LEU A 98 -7.70 9.28 16.04
CA LEU A 98 -6.60 9.96 15.33
C LEU A 98 -5.37 9.05 15.13
N ASN A 99 -5.08 8.23 16.13
CA ASN A 99 -3.98 7.28 16.17
C ASN A 99 -4.42 5.83 15.88
N ALA A 100 -5.51 5.64 15.13
CA ALA A 100 -6.00 4.33 14.80
C ALA A 100 -4.98 3.53 13.96
N ASP A 101 -4.87 2.25 14.30
CA ASP A 101 -4.28 1.24 13.44
C ASP A 101 -5.14 1.04 12.16
N LEU A 102 -4.61 0.34 11.17
CA LEU A 102 -5.35 -0.04 9.97
C LEU A 102 -5.64 -1.53 9.97
N ASP A 103 -6.92 -1.90 9.83
CA ASP A 103 -7.27 -3.24 9.40
C ASP A 103 -6.93 -3.34 7.90
N MET A 104 -6.18 -4.38 7.53
CA MET A 104 -5.74 -4.63 6.17
C MET A 104 -6.19 -6.02 5.74
N VAL A 105 -6.79 -6.09 4.55
CA VAL A 105 -7.11 -7.32 3.84
C VAL A 105 -6.46 -7.25 2.47
N ILE A 106 -5.70 -8.29 2.13
CA ILE A 106 -5.14 -8.50 0.80
C ILE A 106 -5.66 -9.83 0.28
N ASP A 107 -6.42 -9.78 -0.81
CA ASP A 107 -7.01 -10.93 -1.49
C ASP A 107 -6.23 -11.16 -2.80
N PRO A 108 -5.35 -12.19 -2.87
CA PRO A 108 -4.59 -12.49 -4.07
C PRO A 108 -5.34 -13.44 -5.01
N ASP A 109 -5.39 -13.11 -6.29
CA ASP A 109 -6.15 -13.87 -7.31
C ASP A 109 -5.65 -15.33 -7.50
N TRP A 110 -4.41 -15.61 -7.07
CA TRP A 110 -3.72 -16.90 -7.25
C TRP A 110 -3.86 -17.86 -6.06
N THR A 111 -4.58 -17.49 -4.99
CA THR A 111 -4.83 -18.37 -3.84
C THR A 111 -6.22 -18.14 -3.27
N THR A 112 -6.79 -19.15 -2.60
CA THR A 112 -8.09 -19.02 -1.91
C THR A 112 -7.96 -18.49 -0.49
N LYS A 113 -6.78 -17.95 -0.13
CA LYS A 113 -6.47 -17.52 1.24
C LYS A 113 -6.09 -16.05 1.23
N ASP A 114 -6.91 -15.28 1.90
CA ASP A 114 -6.68 -13.85 2.12
C ASP A 114 -5.59 -13.68 3.18
N TYR A 115 -4.88 -12.56 3.07
CA TYR A 115 -4.03 -12.06 4.12
C TYR A 115 -4.75 -10.95 4.88
N GLU A 116 -5.19 -11.28 6.09
CA GLU A 116 -5.89 -10.37 7.00
C GLU A 116 -4.99 -10.04 8.21
N THR A 117 -4.83 -8.76 8.52
CA THR A 117 -4.02 -8.32 9.65
C THR A 117 -4.40 -6.92 10.12
N VAL A 118 -3.89 -6.52 11.29
CA VAL A 118 -3.96 -5.14 11.78
C VAL A 118 -2.56 -4.54 11.78
N ILE A 119 -2.30 -3.61 10.87
CA ILE A 119 -1.02 -2.92 10.76
C ILE A 119 -0.97 -1.69 11.67
N LYS A 120 0.18 -1.44 12.29
CA LYS A 120 0.31 -0.50 13.40
C LYS A 120 0.74 0.88 12.94
N LEU A 121 0.07 1.92 13.42
CA LEU A 121 0.48 3.29 13.08
C LEU A 121 1.92 3.54 13.54
N LYS A 122 2.78 3.94 12.59
CA LYS A 122 4.16 4.30 12.86
C LYS A 122 4.18 5.78 13.29
N LYS A 123 4.57 6.01 14.55
CA LYS A 123 4.69 7.34 15.14
C LYS A 123 6.00 8.00 14.76
#